data_AF-G1T1V5-F1
#
_entry.id   AF-G1T1V5-F1
#
_cell.length_a   1.000
_cell.length_b   1.000
_cell.length_c   1.000
_cell.angle_alpha   90.00
_cell.angle_beta   90.00
_cell.angle_gamma   90.00
#
_symmetry.space_group_name_H-M   'P 1'
#
loop_
_entity.id
_entity.type
_entity.pdbx_description
1 polymer ?
#
loop_
_entity_poly.entity_id
_entity_poly.type
_entity_poly.pdbx_seq_one_letter_code
_entity_poly.pdbx_strand_id
1 'polypeptide(L)'
;MSSPVTGKATSKEWGYADHNGPDHWHELFPNAKGDNQSPIELHTKDVRHDPSLLPWSASYDPGSAKTILNNGKTCRVVFDDTYDRSMLRGGPLPGPYRLRQFHLHWGSSDDHGSEHIVDGVKYAAELHLVHWNPKYNTYGEALKQPDGIAVVGVFLKIGREKGDFQIFLDALDKIKTKGKEAPFSHFDPSCLFPACRDYWTYRGSFTTPPCEECIVWLLLKEPITVSSDQIAKLRSLFSSAENEPPVPMERKPITFPNKNTISSKKKHGRIKIRKKAIGHHFLVILISQIFSFPIFILKIINLEAMMSNSIYGSRYV
;
A
#
# COMPACT_ATOMS: atom_id res chain seq x y z
N MET A 1 46.38 -34.10 13.14
CA MET A 1 45.98 -33.44 11.88
C MET A 1 44.47 -33.57 11.75
N SER A 2 43.73 -32.53 12.12
CA SER A 2 42.27 -32.48 11.98
C SER A 2 41.93 -31.37 11.00
N SER A 3 41.36 -31.76 9.86
CA SER A 3 40.90 -30.86 8.82
C SER A 3 39.75 -29.98 9.35
N PRO A 4 39.72 -28.67 9.04
CA PRO A 4 38.53 -27.87 9.26
C PRO A 4 37.56 -28.05 8.10
N VAL A 5 36.33 -28.47 8.41
CA VAL A 5 35.18 -28.43 7.48
C VAL A 5 34.69 -26.99 7.43
N THR A 6 35.03 -26.26 6.37
CA THR A 6 34.47 -24.93 6.07
C THR A 6 33.46 -25.05 4.93
N GLY A 7 32.28 -25.60 5.23
CA GLY A 7 31.11 -25.45 4.38
C GLY A 7 30.51 -24.05 4.58
N LYS A 8 30.97 -23.06 3.81
CA LYS A 8 30.28 -21.76 3.69
C LYS A 8 28.93 -22.06 3.03
N ALA A 9 27.83 -21.96 3.78
CA ALA A 9 26.49 -22.03 3.19
C ALA A 9 26.38 -20.90 2.15
N THR A 10 26.33 -21.26 0.87
CA THR A 10 26.11 -20.31 -0.21
C THR A 10 24.71 -19.74 -0.02
N SER A 11 24.62 -18.43 0.22
CA SER A 11 23.32 -17.75 0.26
C SER A 11 22.62 -17.99 -1.08
N LYS A 12 21.39 -18.52 -1.06
CA LYS A 12 20.58 -18.72 -2.26
C LYS A 12 20.37 -17.37 -2.96
N GLU A 13 21.13 -17.13 -4.03
CA GLU A 13 21.15 -15.87 -4.75
C GLU A 13 20.00 -15.81 -5.76
N TRP A 14 19.35 -14.66 -5.86
CA TRP A 14 18.25 -14.39 -6.79
C TRP A 14 18.27 -12.92 -7.20
N GLY A 15 17.67 -12.56 -8.32
CA GLY A 15 17.62 -11.20 -8.84
C GLY A 15 16.49 -10.99 -9.85
N TYR A 16 16.72 -10.06 -10.78
CA TYR A 16 15.78 -9.67 -11.84
C TYR A 16 16.41 -9.74 -13.23
N ALA A 17 17.63 -10.27 -13.35
CA ALA A 17 18.28 -10.51 -14.63
C ALA A 17 17.78 -11.83 -15.23
N ASP A 18 18.03 -12.06 -16.51
CA ASP A 18 17.51 -13.26 -17.21
C ASP A 18 17.91 -14.57 -16.54
N HIS A 19 19.15 -14.69 -16.03
CA HIS A 19 19.68 -15.94 -15.48
C HIS A 19 19.32 -16.21 -14.00
N ASN A 20 18.78 -15.21 -13.27
CA ASN A 20 18.44 -15.35 -11.85
C ASN A 20 17.11 -14.69 -11.49
N GLY A 21 16.31 -14.42 -12.53
CA GLY A 21 15.09 -13.66 -12.47
C GLY A 21 13.88 -14.45 -11.97
N PRO A 22 12.71 -13.81 -11.98
CA PRO A 22 11.45 -14.39 -11.51
C PRO A 22 11.13 -15.78 -12.05
N ASP A 23 11.37 -16.01 -13.34
CA ASP A 23 11.12 -17.30 -13.99
C ASP A 23 11.96 -18.44 -13.39
N HIS A 24 13.10 -18.12 -12.77
CA HIS A 24 14.04 -19.07 -12.16
C HIS A 24 13.91 -19.16 -10.63
N TRP A 25 13.15 -18.27 -9.97
CA TRP A 25 13.08 -18.27 -8.49
C TRP A 25 12.59 -19.60 -7.91
N HIS A 26 11.68 -20.26 -8.61
CA HIS A 26 11.11 -21.54 -8.18
C HIS A 26 12.13 -22.68 -8.06
N GLU A 27 13.29 -22.57 -8.72
CA GLU A 27 14.37 -23.56 -8.66
C GLU A 27 15.01 -23.61 -7.26
N LEU A 28 15.06 -22.47 -6.57
CA LEU A 28 15.66 -22.33 -5.23
C LEU A 28 14.61 -22.12 -4.13
N PHE A 29 13.45 -21.59 -4.51
CA PHE A 29 12.35 -21.18 -3.62
C PHE A 29 11.03 -21.78 -4.13
N PRO A 30 10.70 -23.03 -3.75
CA PRO A 30 9.53 -23.75 -4.28
C PRO A 30 8.19 -23.00 -4.13
N ASN A 31 8.06 -22.17 -3.10
CA ASN A 31 6.88 -21.31 -2.89
C ASN A 31 6.57 -20.40 -4.08
N ALA A 32 7.55 -20.04 -4.92
CA ALA A 32 7.31 -19.22 -6.11
C ALA A 32 6.37 -19.86 -7.15
N LYS A 33 6.07 -21.16 -7.00
CA LYS A 33 5.05 -21.90 -7.78
C LYS A 33 3.75 -22.17 -6.99
N GLY A 34 3.55 -21.48 -5.87
CA GLY A 34 2.34 -21.59 -5.06
C GLY A 34 1.09 -21.08 -5.76
N ASP A 35 -0.07 -21.34 -5.15
CA ASP A 35 -1.39 -21.04 -5.73
C ASP A 35 -1.91 -19.62 -5.39
N ASN A 36 -1.27 -18.95 -4.44
CA ASN A 36 -1.64 -17.63 -3.92
C ASN A 36 -0.48 -16.65 -4.06
N GLN A 37 0.23 -16.70 -5.19
CA GLN A 37 1.34 -15.79 -5.47
C GLN A 37 0.89 -14.37 -5.80
N SER A 38 1.75 -13.41 -5.47
CA SER A 38 1.62 -11.99 -5.77
C SER A 38 2.84 -11.50 -6.58
N PRO A 39 2.70 -10.43 -7.38
CA PRO A 39 1.51 -9.61 -7.58
C PRO A 39 0.52 -10.24 -8.59
N ILE A 40 -0.64 -9.61 -8.73
CA ILE A 40 -1.68 -9.99 -9.68
C ILE A 40 -2.10 -8.81 -10.54
N GLU A 41 -2.70 -9.12 -11.69
CA GLU A 41 -3.54 -8.16 -12.41
C GLU A 41 -4.95 -8.14 -11.82
N LEU A 42 -5.42 -6.94 -11.46
CA LEU A 42 -6.76 -6.67 -10.97
C LEU A 42 -7.64 -6.26 -12.14
N HIS A 43 -8.54 -7.15 -12.55
CA HIS A 43 -9.62 -6.82 -13.47
C HIS A 43 -10.82 -6.32 -12.67
N THR A 44 -11.15 -5.03 -12.75
CA THR A 44 -12.20 -4.43 -11.92
C THR A 44 -13.59 -4.99 -12.18
N LYS A 45 -13.82 -5.59 -13.36
CA LYS A 45 -15.03 -6.35 -13.70
C LYS A 45 -15.23 -7.60 -12.82
N ASP A 46 -14.15 -8.21 -12.33
CA ASP A 46 -14.16 -9.45 -11.53
C ASP A 46 -14.13 -9.15 -10.02
N VAL A 47 -13.89 -7.89 -9.64
CA VAL A 47 -13.85 -7.42 -8.26
C VAL A 47 -15.26 -7.32 -7.69
N ARG A 48 -15.47 -7.95 -6.52
CA ARG A 48 -16.74 -7.85 -5.79
C ARG A 48 -16.69 -6.73 -4.78
N HIS A 49 -17.71 -5.86 -4.77
CA HIS A 49 -17.87 -4.93 -3.66
C HIS A 49 -18.36 -5.69 -2.43
N ASP A 50 -17.63 -5.59 -1.33
CA ASP A 50 -18.00 -6.20 -0.07
C ASP A 50 -18.35 -5.08 0.93
N PRO A 51 -19.64 -4.92 1.29
CA PRO A 51 -20.06 -3.90 2.23
C PRO A 51 -19.60 -4.18 3.67
N SER A 52 -19.29 -5.44 4.01
CA SER A 52 -18.85 -5.86 5.34
C SER A 52 -17.42 -5.43 5.66
N LEU A 53 -16.60 -5.18 4.63
CA LEU A 53 -15.25 -4.65 4.80
C LEU A 53 -15.27 -3.32 5.58
N LEU A 54 -14.47 -3.23 6.64
CA LEU A 54 -14.40 -2.02 7.47
C LEU A 54 -13.40 -1.00 6.90
N PRO A 55 -13.46 0.27 7.30
CA PRO A 55 -12.33 1.17 7.14
C PRO A 55 -11.09 0.64 7.88
N TRP A 56 -9.91 0.97 7.39
CA TRP A 56 -8.65 0.73 8.10
C TRP A 56 -8.08 2.06 8.62
N SER A 57 -7.19 1.97 9.60
CA SER A 57 -6.50 3.11 10.20
C SER A 57 -5.06 2.75 10.55
N ALA A 58 -4.16 3.70 10.39
CA ALA A 58 -2.78 3.60 10.84
C ALA A 58 -2.52 4.62 11.96
N SER A 59 -1.77 4.20 12.97
CA SER A 59 -1.23 5.07 14.01
C SER A 59 0.26 4.80 14.07
N TYR A 60 1.04 5.61 13.35
CA TYR A 60 2.47 5.45 13.24
C TYR A 60 3.18 6.49 14.09
N ASP A 61 4.15 6.04 14.87
CA ASP A 61 5.05 6.87 15.64
C ASP A 61 6.25 7.25 14.76
N PRO A 62 6.48 8.52 14.41
CA PRO A 62 7.64 8.94 13.64
C PRO A 62 8.98 8.50 14.27
N GLY A 63 9.03 8.45 15.61
CA GLY A 63 10.21 8.02 16.37
C GLY A 63 10.47 6.52 16.32
N SER A 64 9.61 5.73 15.66
CA SER A 64 9.85 4.30 15.42
C SER A 64 10.74 4.04 14.19
N ALA A 65 10.93 5.02 13.29
CA ALA A 65 11.87 4.87 12.18
C ALA A 65 13.32 4.76 12.70
N LYS A 66 14.08 3.79 12.16
CA LYS A 66 15.45 3.48 12.62
C LYS A 66 16.49 3.75 11.53
N THR A 67 16.40 3.02 10.43
CA THR A 67 17.43 3.00 9.38
C THR A 67 16.82 2.95 8.00
N ILE A 68 17.58 3.46 7.03
CA ILE A 68 17.35 3.27 5.60
C ILE A 68 18.51 2.47 5.04
N LEU A 69 18.24 1.49 4.19
CA LEU A 69 19.26 0.61 3.61
C LEU A 69 18.99 0.29 2.15
N ASN A 70 20.06 -0.02 1.43
CA ASN A 70 20.02 -0.60 0.09
C ASN A 70 20.53 -2.05 0.19
N ASN A 71 19.65 -3.02 -0.05
CA ASN A 71 20.00 -4.45 0.00
C ASN A 71 20.38 -5.03 -1.37
N GLY A 72 20.58 -4.18 -2.38
CA GLY A 72 20.82 -4.55 -3.77
C GLY A 72 19.57 -4.98 -4.54
N LYS A 73 18.38 -4.93 -3.92
CA LYS A 73 17.08 -5.27 -4.54
C LYS A 73 16.06 -4.15 -4.40
N THR A 74 16.18 -3.33 -3.37
CA THR A 74 15.34 -2.16 -3.08
C THR A 74 16.07 -1.23 -2.11
N CYS A 75 15.60 0.01 -2.01
CA CYS A 75 15.74 0.80 -0.79
C CYS A 75 14.64 0.41 0.21
N ARG A 76 14.97 0.31 1.50
CA ARG A 76 14.05 -0.08 2.57
C ARG A 76 14.26 0.80 3.79
N VAL A 77 13.17 1.25 4.40
CA VAL A 77 13.19 1.88 5.73
C VAL A 77 12.71 0.87 6.76
N VAL A 78 13.45 0.72 7.85
CA VAL A 78 13.16 -0.20 8.96
C VAL A 78 12.63 0.57 10.15
N PHE A 79 11.58 0.02 10.78
CA PHE A 79 10.95 0.57 11.98
C PHE A 79 11.16 -0.37 13.17
N ASP A 80 11.05 0.17 14.37
CA ASP A 80 11.03 -0.58 15.63
C ASP A 80 9.69 -1.29 15.81
N ASP A 81 9.70 -2.62 15.69
CA ASP A 81 8.55 -3.52 15.84
C ASP A 81 8.66 -4.46 17.05
N THR A 82 9.58 -4.16 17.99
CA THR A 82 9.80 -4.99 19.19
C THR A 82 8.60 -4.97 20.14
N TYR A 83 7.82 -3.88 20.14
CA TYR A 83 6.54 -3.74 20.84
C TYR A 83 5.54 -2.91 20.02
N ASP A 84 4.32 -2.72 20.52
CA ASP A 84 3.23 -2.03 19.81
C ASP A 84 3.46 -0.50 19.75
N ARG A 85 4.23 -0.04 18.75
CA ARG A 85 4.47 1.39 18.47
C ARG A 85 3.65 1.88 17.27
N SER A 86 4.03 1.42 16.09
CA SER A 86 3.44 1.82 14.82
C SER A 86 2.53 0.72 14.31
N MET A 87 1.23 1.00 14.24
CA MET A 87 0.22 -0.05 14.16
C MET A 87 -0.82 0.21 13.06
N LEU A 88 -1.15 -0.84 12.32
CA LEU A 88 -2.26 -0.89 11.35
C LEU A 88 -3.44 -1.65 11.95
N ARG A 89 -4.67 -1.14 11.78
CA ARG A 89 -5.91 -1.73 12.32
C ARG A 89 -7.07 -1.64 11.32
N GLY A 90 -8.08 -2.48 11.54
CA GLY A 90 -9.33 -2.46 10.77
C GLY A 90 -9.19 -3.09 9.39
N GLY A 91 -9.99 -2.64 8.44
CA GLY A 91 -10.01 -3.24 7.11
C GLY A 91 -10.49 -4.70 7.16
N PRO A 92 -9.83 -5.63 6.44
CA PRO A 92 -10.08 -7.07 6.49
C PRO A 92 -9.30 -7.78 7.62
N LEU A 93 -8.54 -7.05 8.44
CA LEU A 93 -7.59 -7.65 9.38
C LEU A 93 -8.32 -8.14 10.65
N PRO A 94 -7.95 -9.32 11.19
CA PRO A 94 -8.56 -9.86 12.40
C PRO A 94 -8.16 -9.12 13.68
N GLY A 95 -7.13 -8.26 13.62
CA GLY A 95 -6.56 -7.57 14.76
C GLY A 95 -5.52 -6.53 14.32
N PRO A 96 -4.80 -5.91 15.27
CA PRO A 96 -3.76 -4.93 14.98
C PRO A 96 -2.47 -5.59 14.46
N TYR A 97 -1.74 -4.93 13.56
CA TYR A 97 -0.47 -5.39 12.99
C TYR A 97 0.62 -4.34 13.19
N ARG A 98 1.83 -4.76 13.56
CA ARG A 98 3.00 -3.88 13.78
C ARG A 98 3.67 -3.56 12.45
N LEU A 99 3.91 -2.29 12.16
CA LEU A 99 4.73 -1.84 11.03
C LEU A 99 6.17 -2.25 11.27
N ARG A 100 6.76 -2.96 10.31
CA ARG A 100 8.16 -3.41 10.37
C ARG A 100 9.06 -2.63 9.43
N GLN A 101 8.58 -2.38 8.21
CA GLN A 101 9.36 -1.73 7.17
C GLN A 101 8.45 -1.19 6.06
N PHE A 102 8.97 -0.27 5.27
CA PHE A 102 8.46 -0.07 3.91
C PHE A 102 9.59 -0.13 2.88
N HIS A 103 9.23 -0.44 1.64
CA HIS A 103 10.13 -0.44 0.49
C HIS A 103 9.36 -0.12 -0.80
N LEU A 104 10.09 0.10 -1.89
CA LEU A 104 9.50 0.45 -3.18
C LEU A 104 9.92 -0.53 -4.29
N HIS A 105 9.07 -0.59 -5.30
CA HIS A 105 9.30 -1.26 -6.57
C HIS A 105 9.16 -0.22 -7.67
N TRP A 106 10.08 -0.20 -8.63
CA TRP A 106 10.07 0.75 -9.74
C TRP A 106 10.66 0.11 -11.00
N GLY A 107 10.27 0.65 -12.16
CA GLY A 107 10.73 0.22 -13.48
C GLY A 107 11.82 1.12 -14.03
N SER A 108 12.25 0.85 -15.26
CA SER A 108 13.29 1.63 -15.95
C SER A 108 12.77 2.95 -16.53
N SER A 109 11.46 3.07 -16.77
CA SER A 109 10.80 4.29 -17.25
C SER A 109 9.47 4.56 -16.56
N ASP A 110 8.90 5.74 -16.76
CA ASP A 110 7.76 6.27 -16.00
C ASP A 110 6.41 5.59 -16.30
N ASP A 111 6.33 4.86 -17.40
CA ASP A 111 5.15 4.13 -17.86
C ASP A 111 4.98 2.75 -17.19
N HIS A 112 5.97 2.29 -16.42
CA HIS A 112 5.90 1.02 -15.70
C HIS A 112 6.78 0.99 -14.44
N GLY A 113 6.51 0.04 -13.54
CA GLY A 113 7.29 -0.16 -12.33
C GLY A 113 6.51 -0.64 -11.13
N SER A 114 5.19 -0.41 -11.12
CA SER A 114 4.31 -1.11 -10.20
C SER A 114 4.31 -2.61 -10.47
N GLU A 115 4.10 -3.37 -9.41
CA GLU A 115 4.00 -4.82 -9.47
C GLU A 115 2.56 -5.24 -9.77
N HIS A 116 1.60 -4.65 -9.05
CA HIS A 116 0.19 -4.81 -9.38
C HIS A 116 -0.16 -4.00 -10.63
N ILE A 117 -1.15 -4.53 -11.36
CA ILE A 117 -1.71 -3.94 -12.58
C ILE A 117 -3.21 -3.79 -12.35
N VAL A 118 -3.82 -2.70 -12.79
CA VAL A 118 -5.28 -2.49 -12.69
C VAL A 118 -5.85 -2.27 -14.08
N ASP A 119 -6.67 -3.20 -14.56
CA ASP A 119 -7.25 -3.18 -15.91
C ASP A 119 -6.21 -2.89 -17.01
N GLY A 120 -5.09 -3.62 -16.99
CA GLY A 120 -3.95 -3.41 -17.91
C GLY A 120 -3.08 -2.18 -17.62
N VAL A 121 -3.45 -1.31 -16.67
CA VAL A 121 -2.69 -0.09 -16.35
C VAL A 121 -1.62 -0.37 -15.29
N LYS A 122 -0.38 0.00 -15.64
CA LYS A 122 0.77 0.05 -14.73
C LYS A 122 1.04 1.47 -14.26
N TYR A 123 1.73 1.58 -13.13
CA TYR A 123 2.19 2.84 -12.54
C TYR A 123 3.73 2.89 -12.51
N ALA A 124 4.30 4.08 -12.30
CA ALA A 124 5.76 4.29 -12.33
C ALA A 124 6.48 3.54 -11.20
N ALA A 125 5.82 3.38 -10.05
CA ALA A 125 6.34 2.65 -8.90
C ALA A 125 5.20 2.18 -7.98
N GLU A 126 5.53 1.30 -7.05
CA GLU A 126 4.63 0.82 -6.00
C GLU A 126 5.35 0.75 -4.65
N LEU A 127 4.75 1.38 -3.64
CA LEU A 127 5.21 1.39 -2.26
C LEU A 127 4.52 0.28 -1.48
N HIS A 128 5.28 -0.52 -0.75
CA HIS A 128 4.76 -1.56 0.16
C HIS A 128 5.13 -1.25 1.60
N LEU A 129 4.12 -1.03 2.45
CA LEU A 129 4.29 -0.95 3.90
C LEU A 129 3.95 -2.30 4.53
N VAL A 130 4.96 -2.97 5.08
CA VAL A 130 4.86 -4.34 5.58
C VAL A 130 4.65 -4.35 7.08
N HIS A 131 3.57 -5.01 7.49
CA HIS A 131 3.18 -5.17 8.87
C HIS A 131 3.03 -6.65 9.23
N TRP A 132 3.16 -7.00 10.50
CA TRP A 132 2.96 -8.39 10.96
C TRP A 132 2.09 -8.49 12.19
N ASN A 133 1.41 -9.62 12.35
CA ASN A 133 0.46 -9.84 13.42
C ASN A 133 1.17 -10.28 14.72
N PRO A 134 1.15 -9.46 15.79
CA PRO A 134 1.81 -9.79 17.05
C PRO A 134 1.20 -11.03 17.75
N LYS A 135 -0.01 -11.49 17.35
CA LYS A 135 -0.58 -12.74 17.89
C LYS A 135 0.29 -13.98 17.64
N TYR A 136 1.20 -13.90 16.67
CA TYR A 136 2.15 -14.98 16.35
C TYR A 136 3.50 -14.86 17.07
N ASN A 137 3.62 -13.95 18.04
CA ASN A 137 4.80 -13.69 18.87
C ASN A 137 6.01 -13.10 18.14
N THR A 138 6.38 -13.62 16.97
CA THR A 138 7.52 -13.14 16.19
C THR A 138 7.18 -12.97 14.72
N TYR A 139 7.93 -12.11 14.04
CA TYR A 139 7.85 -11.97 12.58
C TYR A 139 8.08 -13.31 11.86
N GLY A 140 9.05 -14.12 12.31
CA GLY A 140 9.38 -15.40 11.70
C GLY A 140 8.25 -16.44 11.79
N GLU A 141 7.52 -16.48 12.91
CA GLU A 141 6.34 -17.34 13.03
C GLU A 141 5.15 -16.78 12.24
N ALA A 142 5.01 -15.46 12.16
CA ALA A 142 3.99 -14.83 11.31
C ALA A 142 4.17 -15.21 9.83
N LEU A 143 5.40 -15.33 9.32
CA LEU A 143 5.66 -15.75 7.93
C LEU A 143 5.06 -17.13 7.57
N LYS A 144 4.78 -17.97 8.57
CA LYS A 144 4.22 -19.32 8.38
C LYS A 144 2.68 -19.34 8.40
N GLN A 145 2.04 -18.18 8.53
CA GLN A 145 0.62 -18.06 8.79
C GLN A 145 -0.07 -17.32 7.65
N PRO A 146 -1.24 -17.78 7.17
CA PRO A 146 -1.87 -17.23 5.96
C PRO A 146 -2.39 -15.78 6.13
N ASP A 147 -2.48 -15.28 7.36
CA ASP A 147 -2.76 -13.89 7.73
C ASP A 147 -1.65 -13.31 8.63
N GLY A 148 -0.44 -13.84 8.55
CA GLY A 148 0.69 -13.39 9.35
C GLY A 148 1.12 -11.96 9.06
N ILE A 149 1.04 -11.57 7.79
CA ILE A 149 1.54 -10.30 7.28
C ILE A 149 0.38 -9.52 6.67
N ALA A 150 0.41 -8.20 6.84
CA ALA A 150 -0.47 -7.27 6.13
C ALA A 150 0.38 -6.26 5.36
N VAL A 151 0.09 -6.08 4.07
CA VAL A 151 0.80 -5.10 3.24
C VAL A 151 -0.18 -4.05 2.75
N VAL A 152 0.14 -2.78 3.04
CA VAL A 152 -0.54 -1.65 2.39
C VAL A 152 0.25 -1.31 1.13
N GLY A 153 -0.36 -1.51 -0.03
CA GLY A 153 0.19 -1.19 -1.34
C GLY A 153 -0.29 0.18 -1.81
N VAL A 154 0.63 1.04 -2.24
CA VAL A 154 0.32 2.39 -2.76
C VAL A 154 0.99 2.58 -4.11
N PHE A 155 0.18 2.86 -5.14
CA PHE A 155 0.69 3.19 -6.46
C PHE A 155 1.25 4.61 -6.52
N LEU A 156 2.35 4.81 -7.24
CA LEU A 156 2.96 6.11 -7.52
C LEU A 156 2.75 6.44 -9.00
N LYS A 157 2.00 7.50 -9.29
CA LYS A 157 1.81 8.01 -10.65
C LYS A 157 2.60 9.29 -10.88
N ILE A 158 3.03 9.50 -12.12
CA ILE A 158 3.67 10.76 -12.50
C ILE A 158 2.66 11.91 -12.43
N GLY A 159 3.11 13.02 -11.87
CA GLY A 159 2.34 14.24 -11.71
C GLY A 159 3.12 15.29 -10.95
N ARG A 160 2.44 16.01 -10.06
CA ARG A 160 3.07 17.00 -9.20
C ARG A 160 4.00 16.33 -8.18
N GLU A 161 5.12 16.97 -7.91
CA GLU A 161 6.03 16.62 -6.82
C GLU A 161 5.28 16.48 -5.49
N LYS A 162 5.64 15.46 -4.71
CA LYS A 162 5.17 15.28 -3.34
C LYS A 162 6.30 15.57 -2.35
N GLY A 163 6.19 16.69 -1.63
CA GLY A 163 7.20 17.12 -0.67
C GLY A 163 7.48 16.09 0.43
N ASP A 164 6.46 15.41 0.94
CA ASP A 164 6.65 14.35 1.96
C ASP A 164 7.52 13.19 1.46
N PHE A 165 7.46 12.90 0.16
CA PHE A 165 8.28 11.87 -0.47
C PHE A 165 9.73 12.32 -0.63
N GLN A 166 9.96 13.64 -0.77
CA GLN A 166 11.31 14.21 -0.90
C GLN A 166 12.18 13.94 0.34
N ILE A 167 11.59 14.00 1.54
CA ILE A 167 12.29 13.69 2.81
C ILE A 167 12.94 12.30 2.76
N PHE A 168 12.24 11.32 2.17
CA PHE A 168 12.76 9.98 1.97
C PHE A 168 13.83 9.95 0.86
N LEU A 169 13.60 10.64 -0.27
CA LEU A 169 14.52 10.65 -1.41
C LEU A 169 15.87 11.30 -1.09
N ASP A 170 15.91 12.31 -0.23
CA ASP A 170 17.14 12.99 0.19
C ASP A 170 18.07 12.05 0.96
N ALA A 171 17.53 11.01 1.59
CA ALA A 171 18.32 10.00 2.29
C ALA A 171 18.99 8.98 1.35
N LEU A 172 18.54 8.88 0.09
CA LEU A 172 19.05 7.88 -0.87
C LEU A 172 20.52 8.07 -1.24
N ASP A 173 21.04 9.30 -1.12
CA ASP A 173 22.46 9.55 -1.40
C ASP A 173 23.39 8.86 -0.38
N LYS A 174 22.87 8.51 0.81
CA LYS A 174 23.62 7.77 1.83
C LYS A 174 23.68 6.26 1.56
N ILE A 175 22.84 5.75 0.65
CA ILE A 175 22.66 4.31 0.39
C ILE A 175 22.71 3.96 -1.10
N LYS A 176 23.57 4.65 -1.87
CA LYS A 176 23.66 4.47 -3.33
C LYS A 176 23.90 3.03 -3.78
N THR A 177 24.68 2.26 -3.03
CA THR A 177 25.14 0.92 -3.43
C THR A 177 24.66 -0.15 -2.45
N LYS A 178 24.62 -1.40 -2.92
CA LYS A 178 24.23 -2.58 -2.14
C LYS A 178 25.07 -2.70 -0.86
N GLY A 179 24.40 -2.98 0.25
CA GLY A 179 25.00 -3.17 1.57
C GLY A 179 25.15 -1.88 2.37
N LYS A 180 24.89 -0.71 1.78
CA LYS A 180 24.89 0.56 2.52
C LYS A 180 23.63 0.67 3.38
N GLU A 181 23.82 1.16 4.60
CA GLU A 181 22.78 1.46 5.58
C GLU A 181 23.13 2.77 6.28
N ALA A 182 22.11 3.57 6.59
CA ALA A 182 22.26 4.85 7.27
C ALA A 182 21.12 5.08 8.27
N PRO A 183 21.34 5.87 9.34
CA PRO A 183 20.26 6.30 10.23
C PRO A 183 19.16 7.05 9.46
N PHE A 184 17.91 6.71 9.77
CA PHE A 184 16.72 7.38 9.23
C PHE A 184 15.64 7.36 10.30
N SER A 185 15.50 8.47 11.01
CA SER A 185 14.61 8.62 12.16
C SER A 185 13.58 9.73 11.94
N HIS A 186 12.56 9.78 12.81
CA HIS A 186 11.52 10.82 12.81
C HIS A 186 10.73 10.94 11.50
N PHE A 187 10.35 9.79 10.93
CA PHE A 187 9.57 9.74 9.69
C PHE A 187 8.29 8.96 9.91
N ASP A 188 7.14 9.61 9.72
CA ASP A 188 5.83 8.96 9.69
C ASP A 188 5.44 8.62 8.24
N PRO A 189 5.43 7.34 7.84
CA PRO A 189 5.09 6.98 6.47
C PRO A 189 3.61 7.19 6.12
N SER A 190 2.75 7.55 7.08
CA SER A 190 1.36 7.88 6.82
C SER A 190 1.19 9.14 5.96
N CYS A 191 2.20 10.02 5.94
CA CYS A 191 2.27 11.17 5.04
C CYS A 191 2.30 10.77 3.55
N LEU A 192 2.71 9.53 3.25
CA LEU A 192 2.76 8.98 1.89
C LEU A 192 1.44 8.35 1.45
N PHE A 193 0.39 8.44 2.25
CA PHE A 193 -0.90 7.93 1.85
C PHE A 193 -1.71 8.94 1.01
N PRO A 194 -2.55 8.45 0.08
CA PRO A 194 -3.53 9.27 -0.61
C PRO A 194 -4.63 9.79 0.33
N ALA A 195 -5.41 10.76 -0.14
CA ALA A 195 -6.54 11.29 0.62
C ALA A 195 -7.66 10.26 0.77
N CYS A 196 -8.02 9.55 -0.30
CA CYS A 196 -8.99 8.46 -0.29
C CYS A 196 -8.36 7.18 0.24
N ARG A 197 -9.06 6.50 1.14
CA ARG A 197 -8.61 5.24 1.78
C ARG A 197 -9.32 4.01 1.24
N ASP A 198 -10.04 4.15 0.13
CA ASP A 198 -10.65 3.03 -0.56
C ASP A 198 -9.57 2.04 -1.03
N TYR A 199 -9.87 0.75 -0.91
CA TYR A 199 -8.87 -0.29 -1.15
C TYR A 199 -9.50 -1.54 -1.78
N TRP A 200 -8.67 -2.29 -2.47
CA TRP A 200 -8.88 -3.71 -2.80
C TRP A 200 -8.16 -4.58 -1.77
N THR A 201 -8.68 -5.77 -1.54
CA THR A 201 -8.03 -6.76 -0.68
C THR A 201 -8.16 -8.17 -1.23
N TYR A 202 -7.08 -8.94 -1.06
CA TYR A 202 -6.98 -10.35 -1.39
C TYR A 202 -5.86 -10.97 -0.54
N ARG A 203 -5.82 -12.31 -0.46
CA ARG A 203 -4.70 -13.05 0.15
C ARG A 203 -3.67 -13.42 -0.90
N GLY A 204 -2.40 -13.22 -0.58
CA GLY A 204 -1.30 -13.42 -1.52
C GLY A 204 0.03 -13.73 -0.83
N SER A 205 1.12 -13.47 -1.54
CA SER A 205 2.48 -13.77 -1.09
C SER A 205 3.36 -12.53 -1.04
N PHE A 206 4.58 -12.69 -0.52
CA PHE A 206 5.67 -11.78 -0.87
C PHE A 206 5.95 -11.86 -2.37
N THR A 207 6.20 -10.71 -2.99
CA THR A 207 6.59 -10.56 -4.40
C THR A 207 8.10 -10.76 -4.61
N THR A 208 8.79 -11.24 -3.58
CA THR A 208 10.22 -11.54 -3.58
C THR A 208 10.46 -12.87 -2.86
N PRO A 209 11.48 -13.65 -3.24
CA PRO A 209 11.87 -14.85 -2.51
C PRO A 209 12.07 -14.57 -1.00
N PRO A 210 11.64 -15.49 -0.12
CA PRO A 210 11.13 -16.84 -0.39
C PRO A 210 9.64 -16.98 -0.77
N CYS A 211 8.95 -15.91 -1.16
CA CYS A 211 7.59 -15.96 -1.74
C CYS A 211 6.52 -16.59 -0.81
N GLU A 212 6.64 -16.42 0.50
CA GLU A 212 5.69 -16.98 1.47
C GLU A 212 4.27 -16.44 1.26
N GLU A 213 3.28 -17.34 1.22
CA GLU A 213 1.84 -17.04 1.04
C GLU A 213 1.18 -16.65 2.37
N CYS A 214 1.67 -15.57 2.98
CA CYS A 214 1.28 -15.13 4.32
C CYS A 214 0.69 -13.71 4.36
N ILE A 215 0.37 -13.12 3.19
CA ILE A 215 0.03 -11.71 3.06
C ILE A 215 -1.47 -11.49 2.88
N VAL A 216 -2.03 -10.61 3.71
CA VAL A 216 -3.31 -9.93 3.44
C VAL A 216 -3.00 -8.57 2.80
N TRP A 217 -3.35 -8.41 1.52
CA TRP A 217 -3.12 -7.16 0.79
C TRP A 217 -4.20 -6.12 1.08
N LEU A 218 -3.80 -4.88 1.30
CA LEU A 218 -4.64 -3.68 1.28
C LEU A 218 -4.09 -2.74 0.20
N LEU A 219 -4.52 -2.94 -1.04
CA LEU A 219 -4.05 -2.15 -2.19
C LEU A 219 -4.93 -0.91 -2.37
N LEU A 220 -4.35 0.28 -2.20
CA LEU A 220 -5.11 1.53 -2.24
C LEU A 220 -5.51 1.89 -3.67
N LYS A 221 -6.76 2.32 -3.85
CA LYS A 221 -7.32 2.65 -5.17
C LYS A 221 -6.80 3.96 -5.73
N GLU A 222 -6.55 4.94 -4.87
CA GLU A 222 -6.02 6.24 -5.27
C GLU A 222 -4.49 6.19 -5.24
N PRO A 223 -3.80 6.41 -6.38
CA PRO A 223 -2.36 6.56 -6.40
C PRO A 223 -1.95 7.92 -5.80
N ILE A 224 -0.76 7.98 -5.19
CA ILE A 224 -0.11 9.27 -4.91
C ILE A 224 0.56 9.81 -6.18
N THR A 225 0.65 11.13 -6.30
CA THR A 225 1.41 11.79 -7.36
C THR A 225 2.83 12.06 -6.91
N VAL A 226 3.80 11.82 -7.79
CA VAL A 226 5.22 12.18 -7.63
C VAL A 226 5.74 12.73 -8.97
N SER A 227 6.82 13.52 -8.95
CA SER A 227 7.40 14.02 -10.21
C SER A 227 8.28 12.96 -10.90
N SER A 228 8.52 13.15 -12.20
CA SER A 228 9.50 12.34 -12.95
C SER A 228 10.89 12.39 -12.31
N ASP A 229 11.31 13.57 -11.82
CA ASP A 229 12.62 13.74 -11.16
C ASP A 229 12.71 12.95 -9.85
N GLN A 230 11.60 12.88 -9.09
CA GLN A 230 11.52 12.07 -7.88
C GLN A 230 11.67 10.58 -8.19
N ILE A 231 11.07 10.08 -9.27
CA ILE A 231 11.28 8.68 -9.70
C ILE A 231 12.70 8.48 -10.26
N ALA A 232 13.25 9.44 -11.01
CA ALA A 232 14.63 9.36 -11.49
C ALA A 232 15.64 9.25 -10.34
N LYS A 233 15.37 9.91 -9.21
CA LYS A 233 16.18 9.76 -7.99
C LYS A 233 16.15 8.33 -7.44
N LEU A 234 15.02 7.62 -7.47
CA LEU A 234 14.96 6.19 -7.12
C LEU A 234 15.83 5.35 -8.05
N ARG A 235 15.72 5.59 -9.37
CA ARG A 235 16.49 4.88 -10.40
C ARG A 235 18.00 5.13 -10.34
N SER A 236 18.44 6.13 -9.57
CA SER A 236 19.86 6.42 -9.35
C SER A 236 20.55 5.49 -8.34
N LEU A 237 19.83 4.53 -7.75
CA LEU A 237 20.38 3.50 -6.88
C LEU A 237 21.00 2.36 -7.69
N PHE A 238 22.05 1.75 -7.15
CA PHE A 238 22.72 0.60 -7.75
C PHE A 238 22.43 -0.68 -6.97
N SER A 239 22.28 -1.79 -7.69
CA SER A 239 22.17 -3.14 -7.12
C SER A 239 23.52 -3.77 -6.79
N SER A 240 24.61 -3.20 -7.32
CA SER A 240 25.99 -3.64 -7.03
C SER A 240 26.55 -2.95 -5.79
N ALA A 241 27.56 -3.57 -5.18
CA ALA A 241 28.30 -2.99 -4.06
C ALA A 241 29.24 -1.87 -4.52
N GLU A 242 29.76 -1.07 -3.58
CA GLU A 242 30.61 0.10 -3.87
C GLU A 242 31.90 -0.22 -4.66
N ASN A 243 32.44 -1.43 -4.48
CA ASN A 243 33.67 -1.89 -5.14
C ASN A 243 33.40 -2.78 -6.37
N GLU A 244 32.16 -2.79 -6.87
CA GLU A 244 31.72 -3.57 -8.04
C GLU A 244 31.33 -2.62 -9.18
N PRO A 245 31.34 -3.09 -10.44
CA PRO A 245 30.80 -2.32 -11.56
C PRO A 245 29.36 -1.84 -11.26
N PRO A 246 29.01 -0.59 -11.57
CA PRO A 246 27.68 -0.06 -11.29
C PRO A 246 26.62 -0.82 -12.10
N VAL A 247 25.67 -1.43 -11.40
CA VAL A 247 24.50 -2.07 -12.01
C VAL A 247 23.27 -1.30 -11.56
N PRO A 248 22.52 -0.66 -12.48
CA PRO A 248 21.29 0.03 -12.14
C PRO A 248 20.31 -0.88 -11.40
N MET A 249 19.66 -0.35 -10.37
CA MET A 249 18.63 -1.08 -9.66
C MET A 249 17.32 -1.03 -10.47
N GLU A 250 17.13 -2.04 -11.30
CA GLU A 250 15.95 -2.20 -12.14
C GLU A 250 15.26 -3.55 -11.87
N ARG A 251 13.93 -3.55 -11.89
CA ARG A 251 13.14 -4.77 -11.74
C ARG A 251 12.39 -5.07 -13.02
N LYS A 252 12.44 -6.33 -13.46
CA LYS A 252 11.55 -6.84 -14.49
C LYS A 252 10.15 -7.02 -13.89
N PRO A 253 9.08 -6.60 -14.59
CA PRO A 253 7.71 -6.84 -14.15
C PRO A 253 7.47 -8.33 -13.92
N ILE A 254 6.76 -8.65 -12.84
CA ILE A 254 6.25 -9.99 -12.54
C ILE A 254 4.75 -9.91 -12.41
N THR A 255 4.05 -10.94 -12.88
CA THR A 255 2.60 -11.05 -12.69
C THR A 255 2.24 -12.52 -12.61
N PHE A 256 1.51 -12.89 -11.58
CA PHE A 256 1.00 -14.24 -11.41
C PHE A 256 -0.49 -14.29 -11.77
N PRO A 257 -0.98 -15.43 -12.30
CA PRO A 257 -2.39 -15.61 -12.52
C PRO A 257 -3.13 -15.55 -11.18
N ASN A 258 -4.15 -14.69 -11.08
CA ASN A 258 -4.95 -14.62 -9.87
C ASN A 258 -5.97 -15.77 -9.82
N LYS A 259 -5.89 -16.61 -8.78
CA LYS A 259 -6.90 -17.64 -8.48
C LYS A 259 -7.86 -17.23 -7.35
N ASN A 260 -7.59 -16.10 -6.68
CA ASN A 260 -8.30 -15.65 -5.49
C ASN A 260 -9.40 -14.63 -5.79
N THR A 261 -10.46 -14.66 -4.99
CA THR A 261 -11.51 -13.64 -5.04
C THR A 261 -10.97 -12.32 -4.50
N ILE A 262 -11.08 -11.25 -5.30
CA ILE A 262 -10.72 -9.90 -4.88
C ILE A 262 -11.98 -9.19 -4.36
N SER A 263 -11.92 -8.72 -3.13
CA SER A 263 -12.96 -7.89 -2.53
C SER A 263 -12.53 -6.43 -2.54
N SER A 264 -13.50 -5.51 -2.57
CA SER A 264 -13.17 -4.09 -2.47
C SER A 264 -14.10 -3.30 -1.58
N LYS A 265 -13.51 -2.35 -0.84
CA LYS A 265 -14.26 -1.30 -0.14
C LYS A 265 -14.30 -0.05 -1.01
N LYS A 266 -15.49 0.54 -1.11
CA LYS A 266 -15.68 1.91 -1.59
C LYS A 266 -16.38 2.68 -0.49
N LYS A 267 -15.93 3.90 -0.19
CA LYS A 267 -16.74 4.81 0.62
C LYS A 267 -18.04 5.05 -0.14
N HIS A 268 -19.19 4.92 0.51
CA HIS A 268 -20.48 5.24 -0.10
C HIS A 268 -20.36 6.59 -0.78
N GLY A 269 -20.60 6.63 -2.09
CA GLY A 269 -20.39 7.82 -2.89
C GLY A 269 -21.05 9.01 -2.22
N ARG A 270 -20.31 10.13 -2.06
CA ARG A 270 -20.98 11.42 -1.82
C ARG A 270 -22.04 11.55 -2.90
N ILE A 271 -23.31 11.59 -2.53
CA ILE A 271 -24.39 11.92 -3.45
C ILE A 271 -23.99 13.25 -4.09
N LYS A 272 -23.62 13.21 -5.38
CA LYS A 272 -23.45 14.42 -6.18
C LYS A 272 -24.85 14.99 -6.35
N ILE A 273 -25.25 15.90 -5.47
CA ILE A 273 -26.44 16.71 -5.68
C ILE A 273 -26.14 17.60 -6.90
N ARG A 274 -26.58 17.16 -8.09
CA ARG A 274 -26.64 18.05 -9.25
C ARG A 274 -27.80 19.00 -9.00
N LYS A 275 -27.51 20.23 -8.56
CA LYS A 275 -28.48 21.34 -8.68
C LYS A 275 -28.70 21.56 -10.18
N LYS A 276 -29.79 21.02 -10.73
CA LYS A 276 -30.26 21.38 -12.06
C LYS A 276 -31.15 22.61 -11.87
N ALA A 277 -30.66 23.78 -12.27
CA ALA A 277 -31.50 24.98 -12.31
C ALA A 277 -32.51 24.78 -13.45
N ILE A 278 -33.76 24.48 -13.09
CA ILE A 278 -34.92 24.64 -13.96
C ILE A 278 -35.68 25.82 -13.33
N GLY A 279 -36.07 26.79 -14.15
CA GLY A 279 -36.54 28.10 -13.72
C GLY A 279 -37.64 28.06 -12.65
N HIS A 280 -37.62 29.10 -11.80
CA HIS A 280 -38.68 29.58 -10.91
C HIS A 280 -39.68 28.53 -10.38
N HIS A 281 -39.20 27.52 -9.66
CA HIS A 281 -39.81 26.99 -8.42
C HIS A 281 -38.91 25.87 -7.87
N PHE A 282 -38.42 26.03 -6.64
CA PHE A 282 -37.58 25.04 -5.98
C PHE A 282 -38.43 23.87 -5.48
N LEU A 283 -38.30 22.70 -6.11
CA LEU A 283 -38.71 21.42 -5.53
C LEU A 283 -37.45 20.58 -5.29
N VAL A 284 -37.02 20.48 -4.03
CA VAL A 284 -35.95 19.56 -3.62
C VAL A 284 -36.55 18.16 -3.51
N ILE A 285 -36.38 17.34 -4.54
CA ILE A 285 -36.74 15.92 -4.47
C ILE A 285 -35.64 15.19 -3.70
N LEU A 286 -35.93 14.85 -2.43
CA LEU A 286 -35.14 13.92 -1.63
C LEU A 286 -35.56 12.49 -2.03
N ILE A 287 -34.71 11.74 -2.73
CA ILE A 287 -34.86 10.29 -2.81
C ILE A 287 -34.09 9.70 -1.64
N SER A 288 -34.78 9.47 -0.52
CA SER A 288 -34.29 8.61 0.55
C SER A 288 -34.64 7.16 0.22
N GLN A 289 -33.63 6.35 -0.12
CA GLN A 289 -33.75 4.91 0.10
C GLN A 289 -33.32 4.61 1.54
N ILE A 290 -34.24 3.95 2.23
CA ILE A 290 -34.35 3.74 3.66
C ILE A 290 -33.32 2.71 4.13
N PHE A 291 -32.51 3.04 5.14
CA PHE A 291 -32.08 2.10 6.17
C PHE A 291 -32.06 2.80 7.54
N SER A 292 -32.63 2.08 8.51
CA SER A 292 -33.11 2.52 9.82
C SER A 292 -32.06 3.14 10.74
N PHE A 293 -32.32 4.36 11.24
CA PHE A 293 -31.86 4.83 12.56
C PHE A 293 -32.86 5.88 13.10
N PRO A 294 -33.60 5.63 14.21
CA PRO A 294 -34.74 6.47 14.58
C PRO A 294 -34.42 7.83 15.21
N ILE A 295 -33.15 8.19 15.44
CA ILE A 295 -32.82 9.30 16.34
C ILE A 295 -32.44 10.59 15.60
N PHE A 296 -32.10 10.53 14.31
CA PHE A 296 -31.61 11.71 13.58
C PHE A 296 -32.69 12.52 12.86
N ILE A 297 -33.87 11.94 12.61
CA ILE A 297 -34.94 12.60 11.84
C ILE A 297 -35.65 13.69 12.66
N LEU A 298 -35.76 13.55 13.99
CA LEU A 298 -36.45 14.55 14.82
C LEU A 298 -35.72 15.90 14.92
N LYS A 299 -34.40 15.94 14.74
CA LYS A 299 -33.63 17.19 14.89
C LYS A 299 -33.72 18.12 13.69
N ILE A 300 -33.99 17.56 12.50
CA ILE A 300 -34.11 18.35 11.25
C ILE A 300 -35.52 18.95 11.12
N ILE A 301 -36.55 18.19 11.50
CA ILE A 301 -37.95 18.68 11.43
C ILE A 301 -38.19 19.86 12.38
N ASN A 302 -37.56 19.88 13.56
CA ASN A 302 -37.73 20.96 14.52
C ASN A 302 -37.07 22.29 14.10
N LEU A 303 -36.02 22.25 13.26
CA LEU A 303 -35.40 23.48 12.75
C LEU A 303 -36.25 24.15 11.66
N GLU A 304 -36.94 23.36 10.81
CA GLU A 304 -37.80 23.90 9.75
C GLU A 304 -39.10 24.50 10.31
N ALA A 305 -39.67 23.93 11.38
CA ALA A 305 -40.85 24.49 12.04
C ALA A 305 -40.57 25.86 12.70
N MET A 306 -39.38 26.06 13.28
CA MET A 306 -38.99 27.37 13.86
C MET A 306 -38.72 28.43 12.78
N MET A 307 -38.21 28.06 11.61
CA MET A 307 -37.96 29.03 10.53
C MET A 307 -39.21 29.37 9.70
N SER A 308 -40.21 28.48 9.64
CA SER A 308 -41.48 28.77 8.94
C SER A 308 -42.38 29.75 9.69
N ASN A 309 -42.36 29.75 11.03
CA ASN A 309 -43.20 30.66 11.84
C ASN A 309 -42.63 32.08 11.98
N SER A 310 -41.41 32.34 11.50
CA SER A 310 -40.81 33.68 11.50
C SER A 310 -41.16 34.53 10.27
N ILE A 311 -41.73 33.93 9.21
CA ILE A 311 -41.84 34.58 7.89
C ILE A 311 -43.30 34.94 7.50
N TYR A 312 -44.31 34.42 8.21
CA TYR A 312 -45.72 34.72 7.95
C TYR A 312 -46.44 35.25 9.20
N GLY A 313 -46.16 36.49 9.58
CA GLY A 313 -46.82 37.12 10.73
C GLY A 313 -46.64 38.63 10.82
N SER A 314 -47.13 39.39 9.83
CA SER A 314 -47.77 40.72 9.98
C SER A 314 -47.71 41.53 8.69
N ARG A 315 -48.79 41.52 7.90
CA ARG A 315 -49.34 42.73 7.26
C ARG A 315 -50.86 42.59 7.05
N TYR A 316 -51.58 43.65 7.44
CA TYR A 316 -53.02 43.97 7.28
C TYR A 316 -53.94 43.27 8.31
N VAL A 317 -54.63 43.95 9.24
CA VAL A 317 -55.31 45.28 9.24
C VAL A 317 -54.80 46.18 10.35
#